data_AF-A0A848LUV7-F1
#
_entry.id   AF-A0A848LUV7-F1
#
_cell.length_a   1.000
_cell.length_b   1.000
_cell.length_c   1.000
_cell.angle_alpha   90.00
_cell.angle_beta   90.00
_cell.angle_gamma   90.00
#
_symmetry.space_group_name_H-M   'P 1'
#
loop_
_entity.id
_entity.type
_entity.pdbx_description
1 polymer ?
#
loop_
_entity_poly.entity_id
_entity_poly.type
_entity_poly.pdbx_seq_one_letter_code
_entity_poly.pdbx_strand_id
1 'polypeptide(L)'
;MIEYRIEADTAGMRLDKHLRKRLPNVPVSHLFKMIRTKKVRVNGKRAQPEQLLAEGDVLTIRGDEQQLTADDRPKSDRPTPPPPPVDPSRLVILREDDWLMAVDKPSGMAVHTGSGITGGTLVDYVRAYLGPKAVRNDFAASPAHRLDRETSGVILVAKRRPAMVHFTEVFTHGLSKKRYLTLVKGKMPKDSGVIDLPLSEHQQTAESKARRGVNMQEALTRWKVVKQSGDAALLSCSIETGRTHQIRRHLAAIGHPVAGDKKYGDFAFNRDVRARWGLKRLFLHAERIEFPHPDGGAKVAVEAPLPPELRDVLKRAALVP
;
A
#
# COMPACT_ATOMS: atom_id res chain seq x y z
N MET A 1 -38.13 -5.25 -2.62
CA MET A 1 -37.04 -5.94 -1.88
C MET A 1 -36.30 -6.74 -2.93
N ILE A 2 -35.00 -6.53 -3.07
CA ILE A 2 -34.20 -7.19 -4.11
C ILE A 2 -33.40 -8.31 -3.48
N GLU A 3 -33.42 -9.50 -4.06
CA GLU A 3 -32.66 -10.65 -3.60
C GLU A 3 -31.72 -11.15 -4.69
N TYR A 4 -30.48 -11.41 -4.31
CA TYR A 4 -29.45 -11.99 -5.17
C TYR A 4 -28.91 -13.24 -4.52
N ARG A 5 -28.84 -14.33 -5.28
CA ARG A 5 -28.08 -15.51 -4.88
C ARG A 5 -26.66 -15.38 -5.41
N ILE A 6 -25.68 -15.62 -4.56
CA ILE A 6 -24.26 -15.59 -4.93
C ILE A 6 -23.92 -16.88 -5.67
N GLU A 7 -23.36 -16.73 -6.86
CA GLU A 7 -22.95 -17.84 -7.73
C GLU A 7 -21.46 -18.16 -7.49
N ALA A 8 -21.01 -19.34 -7.96
CA ALA A 8 -19.64 -19.83 -7.79
C ALA A 8 -18.56 -18.83 -8.27
N ASP A 9 -18.89 -18.04 -9.30
CA ASP A 9 -17.99 -17.06 -9.93
C ASP A 9 -17.75 -15.80 -9.07
N THR A 10 -18.66 -15.53 -8.13
CA THR A 10 -18.68 -14.36 -7.26
C THR A 10 -18.41 -14.70 -5.81
N ALA A 11 -18.36 -15.99 -5.48
CA ALA A 11 -17.88 -16.52 -4.21
C ALA A 11 -16.43 -16.06 -3.90
N GLY A 12 -16.15 -15.84 -2.62
CA GLY A 12 -14.88 -15.29 -2.14
C GLY A 12 -14.69 -13.79 -2.42
N MET A 13 -15.68 -13.10 -2.99
CA MET A 13 -15.66 -11.64 -3.10
C MET A 13 -16.16 -10.99 -1.81
N ARG A 14 -15.53 -9.88 -1.39
CA ARG A 14 -16.05 -9.04 -0.32
C ARG A 14 -17.39 -8.42 -0.71
N LEU A 15 -18.32 -8.34 0.22
CA LEU A 15 -19.65 -7.76 -0.01
C LEU A 15 -19.58 -6.34 -0.59
N ASP A 16 -18.72 -5.47 -0.05
CA ASP A 16 -18.58 -4.09 -0.53
C ASP A 16 -18.15 -4.01 -2.00
N LYS A 17 -17.27 -4.90 -2.45
CA LYS A 17 -16.86 -5.02 -3.86
C LYS A 17 -18.00 -5.58 -4.72
N HIS A 18 -18.70 -6.60 -4.23
CA HIS A 18 -19.83 -7.19 -4.96
C HIS A 18 -20.93 -6.15 -5.19
N LEU A 19 -21.31 -5.38 -4.15
CA LEU A 19 -22.29 -4.30 -4.26
C LEU A 19 -21.86 -3.20 -5.22
N ARG A 20 -20.57 -2.83 -5.27
CA ARG A 20 -20.07 -1.84 -6.25
C ARG A 20 -20.13 -2.35 -7.69
N LYS A 21 -19.85 -3.64 -7.91
CA LYS A 21 -19.98 -4.26 -9.24
C LYS A 21 -21.44 -4.30 -9.69
N ARG A 22 -22.36 -4.64 -8.77
CA ARG A 22 -23.78 -4.81 -9.08
C ARG A 22 -24.57 -3.51 -9.15
N LEU A 23 -24.20 -2.54 -8.33
CA LEU A 23 -24.82 -1.21 -8.24
C LEU A 23 -23.79 -0.11 -8.58
N PRO A 24 -23.27 -0.09 -9.83
CA PRO A 24 -22.20 0.84 -10.22
C PRO A 24 -22.62 2.30 -10.13
N ASN A 25 -23.94 2.57 -10.21
CA ASN A 25 -24.51 3.91 -10.17
C ASN A 25 -24.77 4.41 -8.74
N VAL A 26 -24.56 3.59 -7.72
CA VAL A 26 -24.77 3.99 -6.32
C VAL A 26 -23.45 4.47 -5.73
N PRO A 27 -23.37 5.72 -5.22
CA PRO A 27 -22.14 6.24 -4.62
C PRO A 27 -21.63 5.32 -3.50
N VAL A 28 -20.31 5.15 -3.41
CA VAL A 28 -19.68 4.28 -2.41
C VAL A 28 -20.11 4.64 -0.99
N SER A 29 -20.18 5.93 -0.67
CA SER A 29 -20.69 6.42 0.62
C SER A 29 -22.15 6.01 0.90
N HIS A 30 -22.97 5.93 -0.15
CA HIS A 30 -24.35 5.48 -0.05
C HIS A 30 -24.43 3.96 0.15
N LEU A 31 -23.62 3.17 -0.55
CA LEU A 31 -23.50 1.72 -0.32
C LEU A 31 -23.14 1.42 1.15
N PHE A 32 -22.11 2.08 1.69
CA PHE A 32 -21.74 1.94 3.10
C PHE A 32 -22.85 2.43 4.04
N LYS A 33 -23.58 3.50 3.70
CA LYS A 33 -24.77 3.95 4.45
C LYS A 33 -25.87 2.89 4.45
N MET A 34 -26.12 2.21 3.34
CA MET A 34 -27.13 1.15 3.23
C MET A 34 -26.77 -0.07 4.09
N ILE A 35 -25.49 -0.48 4.09
CA ILE A 35 -24.99 -1.54 4.97
C ILE A 35 -25.16 -1.12 6.44
N ARG A 36 -24.72 0.10 6.79
CA ARG A 36 -24.81 0.64 8.15
C ARG A 36 -26.25 0.79 8.65
N THR A 37 -27.18 1.19 7.79
CA THR A 37 -28.61 1.36 8.11
C THR A 37 -29.41 0.06 8.00
N LYS A 38 -28.73 -1.11 7.87
CA LYS A 38 -29.33 -2.45 7.82
C LYS A 38 -30.29 -2.66 6.63
N LYS A 39 -30.12 -1.87 5.57
CA LYS A 39 -30.82 -2.07 4.29
C LYS A 39 -30.23 -3.23 3.50
N VAL A 40 -28.96 -3.59 3.72
CA VAL A 40 -28.33 -4.77 3.12
C VAL A 40 -28.21 -5.88 4.16
N ARG A 41 -28.58 -7.11 3.77
CA ARG A 41 -28.50 -8.32 4.60
C ARG A 41 -27.93 -9.48 3.80
N VAL A 42 -27.18 -10.35 4.45
CA VAL A 42 -26.72 -11.63 3.87
C VAL A 42 -27.36 -12.75 4.69
N ASN A 43 -28.06 -13.67 4.05
CA ASN A 43 -28.83 -14.75 4.67
C ASN A 43 -29.75 -14.23 5.79
N GLY A 44 -30.43 -13.10 5.54
CA GLY A 44 -31.31 -12.43 6.51
C GLY A 44 -30.60 -11.73 7.68
N LYS A 45 -29.28 -11.90 7.85
CA LYS A 45 -28.48 -11.30 8.91
C LYS A 45 -27.88 -9.95 8.52
N ARG A 46 -27.50 -9.16 9.52
CA ARG A 46 -26.84 -7.87 9.30
C ARG A 46 -25.55 -8.08 8.51
N ALA A 47 -25.43 -7.38 7.39
CA ALA A 47 -24.25 -7.41 6.56
C ALA A 47 -23.08 -6.61 7.15
N GLN A 48 -21.86 -7.08 6.92
CA GLN A 48 -20.61 -6.34 7.16
C GLN A 48 -19.92 -6.04 5.82
N PRO A 49 -19.35 -4.84 5.61
CA PRO A 49 -18.75 -4.50 4.32
C PRO A 49 -17.60 -5.43 3.90
N GLU A 50 -16.77 -5.85 4.86
CA GLU A 50 -15.59 -6.68 4.65
C GLU A 50 -15.89 -8.17 4.55
N GLN A 51 -17.12 -8.62 4.81
CA GLN A 51 -17.43 -10.05 4.82
C GLN A 51 -17.26 -10.66 3.43
N LEU A 52 -16.67 -11.85 3.36
CA LEU A 52 -16.58 -12.64 2.13
C LEU A 52 -17.92 -13.34 1.89
N LEU A 53 -18.37 -13.31 0.65
CA LEU A 53 -19.58 -14.00 0.20
C LEU A 53 -19.24 -15.44 -0.17
N ALA A 54 -20.07 -16.39 0.26
CA ALA A 54 -19.99 -17.79 -0.14
C ALA A 54 -20.97 -18.07 -1.28
N GLU A 55 -20.67 -19.09 -2.08
CA GLU A 55 -21.64 -19.61 -3.06
C GLU A 55 -22.93 -20.03 -2.33
N GLY A 56 -24.08 -19.67 -2.91
CA GLY A 56 -25.40 -19.94 -2.34
C GLY A 56 -25.90 -18.91 -1.33
N ASP A 57 -25.05 -17.97 -0.88
CA ASP A 57 -25.49 -16.87 -0.02
C ASP A 57 -26.61 -16.06 -0.67
N VAL A 58 -27.60 -15.66 0.12
CA VAL A 58 -28.70 -14.80 -0.32
C VAL A 58 -28.49 -13.38 0.19
N LEU A 59 -28.16 -12.47 -0.72
CA LEU A 59 -28.02 -11.05 -0.48
C LEU A 59 -29.36 -10.35 -0.68
N THR A 60 -29.93 -9.82 0.41
CA THR A 60 -31.18 -9.06 0.39
C THR A 60 -30.92 -7.57 0.54
N ILE A 61 -31.46 -6.75 -0.37
CA ILE A 61 -31.40 -5.29 -0.34
C ILE A 61 -32.82 -4.73 -0.17
N ARG A 62 -33.05 -4.02 0.94
CA ARG A 62 -34.29 -3.30 1.24
C ARG A 62 -34.29 -1.93 0.56
N GLY A 63 -35.07 -1.84 -0.50
CA GLY A 63 -35.36 -0.64 -1.29
C GLY A 63 -36.10 -1.03 -2.57
N ASP A 64 -36.67 -0.04 -3.25
CA ASP A 64 -37.12 -0.18 -4.63
C ASP A 64 -35.94 0.12 -5.56
N GLU A 65 -35.77 -0.63 -6.65
CA GLU A 65 -34.60 -0.49 -7.54
C GLU A 65 -34.52 0.93 -8.12
N GLN A 66 -35.69 1.49 -8.45
CA GLN A 66 -35.86 2.88 -8.91
C GLN A 66 -35.48 3.91 -7.83
N GLN A 67 -35.79 3.68 -6.55
CA GLN A 67 -35.40 4.57 -5.44
C GLN A 67 -33.93 4.42 -5.02
N LEU A 68 -33.31 3.28 -5.33
CA LEU A 68 -31.88 3.05 -5.08
C LEU A 68 -31.01 3.72 -6.14
N THR A 69 -31.55 3.93 -7.35
CA THR A 69 -30.91 4.64 -8.46
C THR A 69 -31.34 6.11 -8.62
N ALA A 70 -32.46 6.51 -8.01
CA ALA A 70 -32.92 7.89 -8.00
C ALA A 70 -32.06 8.72 -7.04
N ASP A 71 -31.10 9.46 -7.59
CA ASP A 71 -30.42 10.55 -6.90
C ASP A 71 -30.94 11.86 -7.52
N ASP A 72 -31.69 12.67 -6.75
CA ASP A 72 -32.09 14.04 -7.11
C ASP A 72 -30.91 15.03 -7.11
N ARG A 73 -29.68 14.53 -7.00
CA ARG A 73 -28.47 15.33 -7.16
C ARG A 73 -28.09 15.34 -8.63
N PRO A 74 -27.84 16.51 -9.25
CA PRO A 74 -27.34 16.57 -10.61
C PRO A 74 -26.09 15.70 -10.69
N LYS A 75 -26.16 14.66 -11.52
CA LYS A 75 -25.04 13.79 -11.83
C LYS A 75 -23.85 14.68 -12.16
N SER A 76 -22.74 14.52 -11.46
CA SER A 76 -21.48 14.71 -12.18
C SER A 76 -21.36 13.48 -13.09
N ASP A 77 -22.03 13.51 -14.23
CA ASP A 77 -21.75 12.67 -15.41
C ASP A 77 -20.38 13.07 -16.01
N ARG A 78 -19.45 13.53 -15.18
CA ARG A 78 -18.06 13.61 -15.56
C ARG A 78 -17.55 12.17 -15.49
N PRO A 79 -17.39 11.46 -16.63
CA PRO A 79 -16.59 10.25 -16.62
C PRO A 79 -15.32 10.54 -15.82
N THR A 80 -14.95 9.63 -14.93
CA THR A 80 -13.64 9.74 -14.28
C THR A 80 -12.65 9.89 -15.43
N PRO A 81 -11.90 11.01 -15.50
CA PRO A 81 -11.03 11.25 -16.64
C PRO A 81 -10.18 9.99 -16.83
N PRO A 82 -10.03 9.49 -18.07
CA PRO A 82 -9.11 8.38 -18.30
C PRO A 82 -7.78 8.75 -17.64
N PRO A 83 -7.11 7.80 -16.96
CA PRO A 83 -5.83 8.10 -16.35
C PRO A 83 -4.92 8.71 -17.44
N PRO A 84 -4.09 9.72 -17.08
CA PRO A 84 -3.24 10.37 -18.04
C PRO A 84 -2.41 9.30 -18.77
N PRO A 85 -2.16 9.44 -20.08
CA PRO A 85 -1.37 8.47 -20.82
C PRO A 85 -0.01 8.31 -20.12
N VAL A 86 0.34 7.06 -19.86
CA VAL A 86 1.61 6.66 -19.25
C VAL A 86 2.47 5.96 -20.27
N ASP A 87 3.78 6.16 -20.17
CA ASP A 87 4.76 5.48 -21.00
C ASP A 87 5.28 4.23 -20.24
N PRO A 88 4.82 3.02 -20.59
CA PRO A 88 5.18 1.80 -19.86
C PRO A 88 6.68 1.47 -19.95
N SER A 89 7.43 2.05 -20.89
CA SER A 89 8.89 1.84 -21.00
C SER A 89 9.67 2.37 -19.79
N ARG A 90 9.05 3.26 -19.00
CA ARG A 90 9.62 3.80 -17.75
C ARG A 90 9.51 2.83 -16.56
N LEU A 91 8.81 1.72 -16.71
CA LEU A 91 8.63 0.73 -15.66
C LEU A 91 9.89 -0.14 -15.56
N VAL A 92 10.54 -0.13 -14.39
CA VAL A 92 11.67 -1.02 -14.12
C VAL A 92 11.15 -2.30 -13.51
N ILE A 93 11.13 -3.38 -14.30
CA ILE A 93 10.65 -4.69 -13.88
C ILE A 93 11.82 -5.48 -13.31
N LEU A 94 11.71 -5.86 -12.03
CA LEU A 94 12.72 -6.66 -11.33
C LEU A 94 12.45 -8.15 -11.47
N ARG A 95 11.18 -8.53 -11.54
CA ARG A 95 10.73 -9.90 -11.78
C ARG A 95 9.35 -9.89 -12.41
N GLU A 96 9.12 -10.76 -13.37
CA GLU A 96 7.79 -11.01 -13.91
C GLU A 96 7.62 -12.51 -14.17
N ASP A 97 6.49 -13.04 -13.73
CA ASP A 97 6.02 -14.37 -14.08
C ASP A 97 4.51 -14.32 -14.31
N ASP A 98 3.88 -15.48 -14.37
CA ASP A 98 2.47 -15.57 -14.72
C ASP A 98 1.51 -15.16 -13.59
N TRP A 99 2.00 -15.12 -12.34
CA TRP A 99 1.25 -14.83 -11.13
C TRP A 99 1.44 -13.41 -10.62
N LEU A 100 2.67 -12.88 -10.73
CA LEU A 100 3.05 -11.60 -10.15
C LEU A 100 4.01 -10.81 -11.05
N MET A 101 4.16 -9.54 -10.67
CA MET A 101 5.23 -8.67 -11.13
C MET A 101 5.85 -7.97 -9.91
N ALA A 102 7.17 -7.90 -9.85
CA ALA A 102 7.90 -7.08 -8.91
C ALA A 102 8.54 -5.91 -9.67
N VAL A 103 8.28 -4.69 -9.21
CA VAL A 103 8.67 -3.46 -9.88
C VAL A 103 9.54 -2.63 -8.94
N ASP A 104 10.59 -2.00 -9.47
CA ASP A 104 11.32 -0.95 -8.76
C ASP A 104 10.56 0.37 -8.90
N LYS A 105 9.83 0.76 -7.85
CA LYS A 105 9.05 1.99 -7.85
C LYS A 105 9.98 3.18 -7.64
N PRO A 106 9.98 4.19 -8.52
CA PRO A 106 10.70 5.44 -8.27
C PRO A 106 10.06 6.23 -7.12
N SER A 107 10.83 7.13 -6.51
CA SER A 107 10.26 8.08 -5.53
C SER A 107 9.42 9.16 -6.22
N GLY A 108 8.42 9.66 -5.51
CA GLY A 108 7.45 10.63 -6.02
C GLY A 108 6.26 9.97 -6.75
N MET A 109 6.37 8.71 -7.17
CA MET A 109 5.29 7.96 -7.79
C MET A 109 4.36 7.33 -6.74
N ALA A 110 3.07 7.58 -6.84
CA ALA A 110 2.06 6.93 -6.02
C ALA A 110 1.74 5.52 -6.55
N VAL A 111 1.39 4.61 -5.65
CA VAL A 111 1.12 3.22 -6.00
C VAL A 111 -0.23 3.06 -6.70
N HIS A 112 -1.28 3.70 -6.16
CA HIS A 112 -2.65 3.66 -6.67
C HIS A 112 -3.31 5.04 -6.53
N THR A 113 -4.45 5.22 -7.19
CA THR A 113 -5.24 6.46 -7.12
C THR A 113 -5.77 6.69 -5.71
N GLY A 114 -5.98 7.94 -5.32
CA GLY A 114 -6.37 8.28 -3.95
C GLY A 114 -6.63 9.78 -3.79
N SER A 115 -6.62 10.28 -2.55
CA SER A 115 -6.91 11.69 -2.23
C SER A 115 -6.08 12.67 -3.07
N GLY A 116 -6.66 13.20 -4.14
CA GLY A 116 -6.03 14.15 -5.06
C GLY A 116 -5.13 13.54 -6.15
N ILE A 117 -5.04 12.21 -6.27
CA ILE A 117 -4.26 11.51 -7.31
C ILE A 117 -5.21 10.78 -8.24
N THR A 118 -5.38 11.32 -9.45
CA THR A 118 -6.33 10.84 -10.45
C THR A 118 -5.72 9.88 -11.48
N GLY A 119 -4.38 9.75 -11.52
CA GLY A 119 -3.68 8.74 -12.31
C GLY A 119 -2.18 9.02 -12.42
N GLY A 120 -1.49 8.34 -13.35
CA GLY A 120 -0.03 8.35 -13.42
C GLY A 120 0.63 7.55 -12.29
N THR A 121 -0.10 6.59 -11.74
CA THR A 121 0.29 5.74 -10.62
C THR A 121 1.02 4.50 -11.11
N LEU A 122 1.79 3.84 -10.24
CA LEU A 122 2.50 2.60 -10.61
C LEU A 122 1.56 1.55 -11.21
N VAL A 123 0.32 1.44 -10.71
CA VAL A 123 -0.69 0.54 -11.27
C VAL A 123 -1.08 0.92 -12.70
N ASP A 124 -1.15 2.21 -13.02
CA ASP A 124 -1.45 2.65 -14.39
C ASP A 124 -0.32 2.23 -15.35
N TYR A 125 0.94 2.41 -14.95
CA TYR A 125 2.11 1.96 -15.74
C TYR A 125 2.13 0.43 -15.91
N VAL A 126 1.85 -0.33 -14.84
CA VAL A 126 1.82 -1.80 -14.91
C VAL A 126 0.69 -2.29 -15.81
N ARG A 127 -0.50 -1.68 -15.72
CA ARG A 127 -1.63 -2.05 -16.58
C ARG A 127 -1.38 -1.69 -18.04
N ALA A 128 -0.77 -0.53 -18.30
CA ALA A 128 -0.35 -0.15 -19.65
C ALA A 128 0.68 -1.15 -20.21
N TYR A 129 1.67 -1.56 -19.42
CA TYR A 129 2.66 -2.56 -19.82
C TYR A 129 2.03 -3.93 -20.11
N LEU A 130 1.11 -4.40 -19.26
CA LEU A 130 0.45 -5.70 -19.43
C LEU A 130 -0.58 -5.72 -20.57
N GLY A 131 -1.06 -4.55 -21.02
CA GLY A 131 -2.07 -4.42 -22.07
C GLY A 131 -3.33 -5.25 -21.75
N PRO A 132 -3.84 -6.07 -22.70
CA PRO A 132 -5.00 -6.93 -22.46
C PRO A 132 -4.82 -7.90 -21.29
N LYS A 133 -3.59 -8.34 -21.00
CA LYS A 133 -3.28 -9.26 -19.90
C LYS A 133 -3.37 -8.60 -18.52
N ALA A 134 -3.59 -7.28 -18.46
CA ALA A 134 -3.80 -6.54 -17.23
C ALA A 134 -5.08 -6.95 -16.51
N VAL A 135 -6.08 -7.47 -17.24
CA VAL A 135 -7.32 -8.01 -16.68
C VAL A 135 -7.41 -9.49 -17.03
N ARG A 136 -7.55 -10.35 -16.02
CA ARG A 136 -7.71 -11.80 -16.19
C ARG A 136 -8.86 -12.27 -15.31
N ASN A 137 -9.88 -12.91 -15.90
CA ASN A 137 -11.06 -13.41 -15.18
C ASN A 137 -11.65 -12.36 -14.21
N ASP A 138 -12.02 -11.19 -14.72
CA ASP A 138 -12.54 -10.05 -13.96
C ASP A 138 -11.61 -9.49 -12.86
N PHE A 139 -10.35 -9.88 -12.84
CA PHE A 139 -9.35 -9.35 -11.93
C PHE A 139 -8.36 -8.48 -12.67
N ALA A 140 -8.35 -7.18 -12.35
CA ALA A 140 -7.33 -6.26 -12.82
C ALA A 140 -6.07 -6.37 -11.94
N ALA A 141 -4.90 -6.40 -12.57
CA ALA A 141 -3.61 -6.38 -11.90
C ALA A 141 -3.57 -5.26 -10.85
N SER A 142 -3.18 -5.62 -9.63
CA SER A 142 -3.34 -4.78 -8.44
C SER A 142 -2.17 -4.94 -7.46
N PRO A 143 -1.75 -3.89 -6.74
CA PRO A 143 -0.64 -3.95 -5.79
C PRO A 143 -0.96 -4.89 -4.64
N ALA A 144 -0.03 -5.79 -4.33
CA ALA A 144 -0.19 -6.75 -3.25
C ALA A 144 0.05 -6.12 -1.86
N HIS A 145 0.83 -5.03 -1.81
CA HIS A 145 1.01 -4.21 -0.63
C HIS A 145 1.22 -2.74 -1.01
N ARG A 146 1.28 -1.88 0.00
CA ARG A 146 1.56 -0.46 -0.16
C ARG A 146 3.04 -0.13 -0.02
N LEU A 147 3.45 0.95 -0.67
CA LEU A 147 4.71 1.66 -0.49
C LEU A 147 4.38 3.15 -0.55
N ASP A 148 4.98 3.96 0.33
CA ASP A 148 4.68 5.40 0.35
C ASP A 148 5.16 6.08 -0.93
N ARG A 149 4.50 7.17 -1.32
CA ARG A 149 4.81 7.92 -2.55
C ARG A 149 6.29 8.30 -2.65
N GLU A 150 6.85 8.83 -1.57
CA GLU A 150 8.24 9.30 -1.52
C GLU A 150 9.27 8.17 -1.32
N THR A 151 8.84 6.95 -0.99
CA THR A 151 9.73 5.80 -0.80
C THR A 151 9.99 5.14 -2.15
N SER A 152 11.24 4.82 -2.50
CA SER A 152 11.54 4.03 -3.72
C SER A 152 11.74 2.55 -3.41
N GLY A 153 11.85 1.71 -4.43
CA GLY A 153 12.25 0.31 -4.29
C GLY A 153 11.14 -0.69 -4.62
N VAL A 154 11.37 -1.95 -4.23
CA VAL A 154 10.56 -3.08 -4.67
C VAL A 154 9.12 -3.00 -4.17
N ILE A 155 8.18 -3.21 -5.09
CA ILE A 155 6.76 -3.42 -4.80
C ILE A 155 6.21 -4.57 -5.64
N LEU A 156 5.37 -5.39 -5.02
CA LEU A 156 4.71 -6.52 -5.69
C LEU A 156 3.34 -6.12 -6.23
N VAL A 157 3.04 -6.58 -7.45
CA VAL A 157 1.75 -6.49 -8.11
C VAL A 157 1.26 -7.90 -8.44
N ALA A 158 0.08 -8.26 -7.96
CA ALA A 158 -0.57 -9.52 -8.32
C ALA A 158 -1.20 -9.38 -9.71
N LYS A 159 -0.94 -10.34 -10.61
CA LYS A 159 -1.51 -10.40 -11.97
C LYS A 159 -2.82 -11.21 -12.01
N ARG A 160 -3.10 -12.01 -10.98
CA ARG A 160 -4.28 -12.88 -10.87
C ARG A 160 -4.91 -12.78 -9.48
N ARG A 161 -6.21 -13.09 -9.37
CA ARG A 161 -6.93 -13.07 -8.10
C ARG A 161 -6.35 -14.06 -7.07
N PRO A 162 -6.03 -15.32 -7.40
CA PRO A 162 -5.41 -16.23 -6.44
C PRO A 162 -4.10 -15.71 -5.85
N ALA A 163 -3.25 -15.06 -6.68
CA ALA A 163 -2.02 -14.41 -6.20
C ALA A 163 -2.32 -13.29 -5.19
N MET A 164 -3.38 -12.50 -5.40
CA MET A 164 -3.77 -11.44 -4.46
C MET A 164 -4.24 -12.00 -3.12
N VAL A 165 -5.01 -13.09 -3.13
CA VAL A 165 -5.45 -13.78 -1.91
C VAL A 165 -4.24 -14.31 -1.14
N HIS A 166 -3.35 -15.03 -1.83
CA HIS A 166 -2.10 -15.54 -1.26
C HIS A 166 -1.26 -14.41 -0.64
N PHE A 167 -1.04 -13.30 -1.34
CA PHE A 167 -0.28 -12.19 -0.77
C PHE A 167 -0.96 -11.53 0.43
N THR A 168 -2.29 -11.49 0.45
CA THR A 168 -3.04 -11.01 1.61
C THR A 168 -2.72 -11.87 2.83
N GLU A 169 -2.72 -13.19 2.68
CA GLU A 169 -2.35 -14.13 3.75
C GLU A 169 -0.89 -13.98 4.16
N VAL A 170 0.03 -13.90 3.18
CA VAL A 170 1.47 -13.70 3.43
C VAL A 170 1.75 -12.46 4.27
N PHE A 171 1.10 -11.33 3.94
CA PHE A 171 1.32 -10.09 4.69
C PHE A 171 0.57 -10.06 6.02
N THR A 172 -0.58 -10.71 6.12
CA THR A 172 -1.36 -10.78 7.36
C THR A 172 -0.65 -11.62 8.42
N HIS A 173 -0.04 -12.74 8.01
CA HIS A 173 0.65 -13.67 8.91
C HIS A 173 2.16 -13.41 9.03
N GLY A 174 2.68 -12.29 8.52
CA GLY A 174 4.10 -11.94 8.64
C GLY A 174 5.05 -12.90 7.90
N LEU A 175 4.56 -13.61 6.87
CA LEU A 175 5.36 -14.60 6.12
C LEU A 175 6.30 -13.96 5.09
N SER A 176 6.21 -12.64 4.89
CA SER A 176 7.16 -11.88 4.07
C SER A 176 8.24 -11.25 4.93
N LYS A 177 9.49 -11.24 4.46
CA LYS A 177 10.56 -10.43 5.03
C LYS A 177 10.81 -9.22 4.15
N LYS A 178 10.76 -8.02 4.73
CA LYS A 178 11.01 -6.76 4.01
C LYS A 178 12.21 -6.08 4.62
N ARG A 179 13.17 -5.70 3.79
CA ARG A 179 14.37 -4.95 4.17
C ARG A 179 14.39 -3.61 3.44
N TYR A 180 14.69 -2.56 4.18
CA TYR A 180 14.76 -1.20 3.72
C TYR A 180 16.14 -0.62 4.05
N LEU A 181 16.67 0.18 3.14
CA LEU A 181 17.88 0.96 3.39
C LEU A 181 17.49 2.42 3.63
N THR A 182 18.04 3.04 4.67
CA THR A 182 17.71 4.42 5.05
C THR A 182 18.90 5.15 5.66
N LEU A 183 19.05 6.43 5.32
CA LEU A 183 20.02 7.33 5.96
C LEU A 183 19.30 8.09 7.09
N VAL A 184 19.90 8.17 8.28
CA VAL A 184 19.31 8.84 9.45
C VAL A 184 20.23 9.92 10.03
N LYS A 185 19.62 10.86 10.77
CA LYS A 185 20.33 11.84 11.58
C LYS A 185 21.01 11.19 12.78
N GLY A 186 22.25 11.58 13.02
CA GLY A 186 23.03 11.22 14.20
C GLY A 186 23.68 9.84 14.09
N LYS A 187 24.57 9.58 15.04
CA LYS A 187 25.19 8.28 15.27
C LYS A 187 24.25 7.40 16.09
N MET A 188 24.07 6.15 15.70
CA MET A 188 23.27 5.21 16.50
C MET A 188 24.04 4.81 17.77
N PRO A 189 23.36 4.66 18.92
CA PRO A 189 24.01 4.28 20.17
C PRO A 189 24.46 2.81 20.23
N LYS A 190 23.92 1.97 19.33
CA LYS A 190 24.21 0.53 19.22
C LYS A 190 24.33 0.15 17.75
N ASP A 191 24.93 -1.00 17.46
CA ASP A 191 25.04 -1.52 16.08
C ASP A 191 23.72 -2.11 15.56
N SER A 192 22.79 -2.46 16.45
CA SER A 192 21.44 -2.89 16.10
C SER A 192 20.47 -2.65 17.24
N GLY A 193 19.18 -2.68 16.92
CA GLY A 193 18.13 -2.53 17.92
C GLY A 193 16.74 -2.84 17.38
N VAL A 194 15.78 -2.75 18.29
CA VAL A 194 14.35 -2.94 18.01
C VAL A 194 13.61 -1.70 18.50
N ILE A 195 12.69 -1.21 17.69
CA ILE A 195 11.76 -0.15 18.04
C ILE A 195 10.38 -0.81 18.05
N ASP A 196 9.92 -1.16 19.24
CA ASP A 196 8.60 -1.68 19.53
C ASP A 196 7.78 -0.56 20.16
N LEU A 197 7.21 0.28 19.30
CA LEU A 197 6.44 1.46 19.70
C LEU A 197 5.16 1.46 18.87
N PRO A 198 3.98 1.30 19.49
CA PRO A 198 2.74 1.30 18.75
C PRO A 198 2.52 2.67 18.08
N LEU A 199 1.89 2.65 16.91
CA LEU A 199 1.67 3.85 16.11
C LEU A 199 0.19 4.18 16.04
N SER A 200 -0.13 5.46 16.26
CA SER A 200 -1.49 5.95 16.05
C SER A 200 -1.96 5.69 14.62
N GLU A 201 -3.22 5.28 14.50
CA GLU A 201 -3.88 5.06 13.23
C GLU A 201 -3.98 6.37 12.44
N HIS A 202 -3.51 6.35 11.19
CA HIS A 202 -3.41 7.56 10.36
C HIS A 202 -4.79 8.10 9.89
N GLN A 203 -5.78 7.23 9.75
CA GLN A 203 -7.16 7.62 9.43
C GLN A 203 -8.07 7.06 10.52
N GLN A 204 -8.43 7.93 11.46
CA GLN A 204 -9.39 7.58 12.50
C GLN A 204 -10.76 7.30 11.87
N THR A 205 -11.24 6.06 12.00
CA THR A 205 -12.58 5.67 11.60
C THR A 205 -13.64 6.35 12.48
N ALA A 206 -14.90 6.41 12.02
CA ALA A 206 -16.00 6.89 12.88
C ALA A 206 -16.11 6.09 14.18
N GLU A 207 -15.72 4.81 14.14
CA GLU A 207 -15.67 3.91 15.30
C GLU A 207 -14.48 4.23 16.23
N SER A 208 -13.31 4.57 15.69
CA SER A 208 -12.18 5.02 16.50
C SER A 208 -12.42 6.40 17.13
N LYS A 209 -13.25 7.26 16.51
CA LYS A 209 -13.69 8.54 17.11
C LYS A 209 -14.71 8.35 18.23
N ALA A 210 -15.49 7.27 18.19
CA ALA A 210 -16.50 6.96 19.21
C ALA A 210 -15.88 6.37 20.48
N ARG A 211 -14.77 5.63 20.35
CA ARG A 211 -13.90 5.30 21.49
C ARG A 211 -13.15 6.58 21.85
N ARG A 212 -13.34 7.14 23.06
CA ARG A 212 -12.61 8.33 23.53
C ARG A 212 -11.10 8.01 23.61
N GLY A 213 -10.37 8.10 22.50
CA GLY A 213 -8.94 7.78 22.44
C GLY A 213 -8.42 7.62 21.01
N VAL A 214 -7.10 7.75 20.85
CA VAL A 214 -6.42 7.47 19.59
C VAL A 214 -6.19 5.97 19.49
N ASN A 215 -6.70 5.33 18.44
CA ASN A 215 -6.43 3.91 18.19
C ASN A 215 -4.94 3.71 17.90
N MET A 216 -4.28 2.88 18.69
CA MET A 216 -2.85 2.56 18.59
C MET A 216 -2.68 1.19 17.96
N GLN A 217 -1.85 1.11 16.92
CA GLN A 217 -1.61 -0.12 16.18
C GLN A 217 -0.22 -0.63 16.48
N GLU A 218 -0.10 -1.92 16.80
CA GLU A 218 1.20 -2.57 17.00
C GLU A 218 2.11 -2.38 15.78
N ALA A 219 3.34 -1.98 16.08
CA ALA A 219 4.36 -1.70 15.11
C ALA A 219 5.73 -2.06 15.67
N LEU A 220 6.46 -2.87 14.92
CA LEU A 220 7.80 -3.31 15.28
C LEU A 220 8.73 -3.09 14.08
N THR A 221 9.81 -2.36 14.33
CA THR A 221 10.88 -2.12 13.37
C THR A 221 12.21 -2.56 13.98
N ARG A 222 12.91 -3.49 13.33
CA ARG A 222 14.29 -3.85 13.68
C ARG A 222 15.22 -3.05 12.79
N TRP A 223 16.35 -2.63 13.31
CA TRP A 223 17.36 -1.90 12.56
C TRP A 223 18.76 -2.40 12.88
N LYS A 224 19.65 -2.29 11.90
CA LYS A 224 21.07 -2.59 12.01
C LYS A 224 21.85 -1.47 11.32
N VAL A 225 22.90 -0.97 11.96
CA VAL A 225 23.86 -0.06 11.35
C VAL A 225 24.60 -0.81 10.25
N VAL A 226 24.49 -0.30 9.03
CA VAL A 226 25.32 -0.74 7.89
C VAL A 226 26.65 0.01 7.95
N LYS A 227 26.57 1.33 8.11
CA LYS A 227 27.73 2.21 8.25
C LYS A 227 27.33 3.48 8.97
N GLN A 228 28.26 4.12 9.67
CA GLN A 228 28.01 5.40 10.33
C GLN A 228 29.26 6.28 10.27
N SER A 229 29.06 7.59 10.13
CA SER A 229 30.13 8.57 9.97
C SER A 229 29.64 9.93 10.45
N GLY A 230 30.41 10.55 11.34
CA GLY A 230 30.07 11.85 11.92
C GLY A 230 28.66 11.89 12.50
N ASP A 231 27.82 12.72 11.91
CA ASP A 231 26.46 13.01 12.34
C ASP A 231 25.37 12.27 11.53
N ALA A 232 25.71 11.16 10.88
CA ALA A 232 24.74 10.33 10.17
C ALA A 232 25.05 8.82 10.23
N ALA A 233 24.00 8.02 10.08
CA ALA A 233 24.10 6.56 9.98
C ALA A 233 23.25 6.01 8.83
N LEU A 234 23.80 5.07 8.09
CA LEU A 234 23.10 4.23 7.13
C LEU A 234 22.60 2.99 7.85
N LEU A 235 21.28 2.78 7.83
CA LEU A 235 20.62 1.65 8.49
C LEU A 235 19.97 0.72 7.48
N SER A 236 20.05 -0.58 7.78
CA SER A 236 19.16 -1.59 7.25
C SER A 236 18.02 -1.80 8.25
N CYS A 237 16.80 -1.51 7.84
CA CYS A 237 15.59 -1.69 8.64
C CYS A 237 14.76 -2.86 8.11
N SER A 238 14.19 -3.66 9.01
CA SER A 238 13.17 -4.66 8.68
C SER A 238 11.92 -4.44 9.52
N ILE A 239 10.76 -4.63 8.91
CA ILE A 239 9.46 -4.43 9.55
C ILE A 239 8.68 -5.74 9.60
N GLU A 240 8.01 -5.99 10.71
CA GLU A 240 7.09 -7.12 10.87
C GLU A 240 5.65 -6.71 10.52
N THR A 241 5.33 -5.42 10.68
CA THR A 241 4.04 -4.82 10.32
C THR A 241 4.20 -3.74 9.26
N GLY A 242 3.11 -3.38 8.57
CA GLY A 242 3.10 -2.41 7.46
C GLY A 242 2.33 -1.12 7.74
N ARG A 243 2.52 -0.50 8.90
CA ARG A 243 1.78 0.71 9.30
C ARG A 243 2.21 1.94 8.48
N THR A 244 1.32 2.92 8.37
CA THR A 244 1.59 4.13 7.55
C THR A 244 2.81 4.88 8.08
N HIS A 245 3.80 5.11 7.21
CA HIS A 245 5.05 5.79 7.54
C HIS A 245 5.84 5.15 8.70
N GLN A 246 5.72 3.84 8.93
CA GLN A 246 6.23 3.18 10.13
C GLN A 246 7.70 3.45 10.43
N ILE A 247 8.60 3.13 9.51
CA ILE A 247 10.06 3.33 9.68
C ILE A 247 10.37 4.80 10.00
N ARG A 248 9.75 5.72 9.23
CA ARG A 248 9.94 7.17 9.38
C ARG A 248 9.53 7.66 10.77
N ARG A 249 8.37 7.21 11.26
CA ARG A 249 7.84 7.56 12.59
C ARG A 249 8.66 6.94 13.72
N HIS A 250 9.04 5.67 13.60
CA HIS A 250 9.84 4.97 14.61
C HIS A 250 11.20 5.63 14.79
N LEU A 251 11.91 5.87 13.69
CA LEU A 251 13.22 6.47 13.70
C LEU A 251 13.19 7.91 14.22
N ALA A 252 12.18 8.69 13.84
CA ALA A 252 11.96 10.02 14.43
C ALA A 252 11.67 9.96 15.94
N ALA A 253 10.85 8.99 16.39
CA ALA A 253 10.49 8.85 17.80
C ALA A 253 11.69 8.53 18.70
N ILE A 254 12.71 7.86 18.18
CA ILE A 254 13.96 7.58 18.92
C ILE A 254 15.05 8.63 18.69
N GLY A 255 14.73 9.79 18.09
CA GLY A 255 15.68 10.89 17.90
C GLY A 255 16.59 10.78 16.67
N HIS A 256 16.37 9.78 15.81
CA HIS A 256 17.18 9.52 14.61
C HIS A 256 16.34 9.60 13.33
N PRO A 257 15.69 10.73 13.03
CA PRO A 257 14.80 10.82 11.88
C PRO A 257 15.49 10.54 10.54
N VAL A 258 14.72 10.06 9.57
CA VAL A 258 15.18 9.76 8.21
C VAL A 258 15.59 11.06 7.48
N ALA A 259 16.76 11.02 6.84
CA ALA A 259 17.28 12.13 6.03
C ALA A 259 16.38 12.41 4.82
N GLY A 260 16.11 13.69 4.56
CA GLY A 260 15.24 14.15 3.49
C GLY A 260 13.74 13.96 3.76
N ASP A 261 13.36 13.49 4.96
CA ASP A 261 11.94 13.42 5.36
C ASP A 261 11.39 14.81 5.68
N LYS A 262 10.45 15.30 4.86
CA LYS A 262 9.82 16.61 5.05
C LYS A 262 8.77 16.64 6.15
N LYS A 263 8.29 15.49 6.63
CA LYS A 263 7.15 15.39 7.56
C LYS A 263 7.57 15.03 8.98
N TYR A 264 8.45 14.05 9.13
CA TYR A 264 8.96 13.60 10.43
C TYR A 264 10.45 13.86 10.62
N GLY A 265 11.07 14.51 9.62
CA GLY A 265 12.50 14.78 9.63
C GLY A 265 12.90 16.01 10.43
N ASP A 266 14.21 16.18 10.58
CA ASP A 266 14.80 17.36 11.17
C ASP A 266 15.14 18.40 10.08
N PHE A 267 14.59 19.60 10.21
CA PHE A 267 14.74 20.65 9.19
C PHE A 267 16.19 21.12 9.01
N ALA A 268 16.93 21.29 10.11
CA ALA A 268 18.30 21.79 10.07
C ALA A 268 19.23 20.75 9.44
N PHE A 269 19.11 19.50 9.87
CA PHE A 269 19.84 18.36 9.29
C PHE A 269 19.49 18.17 7.81
N ASN A 270 18.20 18.25 7.43
CA ASN A 270 17.79 18.13 6.02
C ASN A 270 18.39 19.23 5.13
N ARG A 271 18.47 20.48 5.62
CA ARG A 271 19.11 21.58 4.91
C ARG A 271 20.60 21.31 4.72
N ASP A 272 21.25 20.85 5.77
CA ASP A 272 22.68 20.58 5.78
C ASP A 272 23.07 19.38 4.89
N VAL A 273 22.39 18.23 4.99
CA VAL A 273 22.67 17.07 4.11
C VAL A 273 22.34 17.37 2.64
N ARG A 274 21.39 18.27 2.38
CA ARG A 274 21.13 18.77 1.01
C ARG A 274 22.31 19.58 0.49
N ALA A 275 22.91 20.44 1.32
CA ALA A 275 24.07 21.25 0.95
C ALA A 275 25.35 20.41 0.82
N ARG A 276 25.64 19.56 1.81
CA ARG A 276 26.86 18.72 1.85
C ARG A 276 26.82 17.57 0.86
N TRP A 277 25.71 16.85 0.78
CA TRP A 277 25.63 15.57 0.04
C TRP A 277 24.63 15.59 -1.11
N GLY A 278 23.95 16.71 -1.38
CA GLY A 278 23.04 16.83 -2.51
C GLY A 278 21.75 16.02 -2.38
N LEU A 279 21.36 15.60 -1.17
CA LEU A 279 20.13 14.83 -0.95
C LEU A 279 18.88 15.72 -1.13
N LYS A 280 18.06 15.41 -2.14
CA LYS A 280 16.88 16.22 -2.53
C LYS A 280 15.52 15.57 -2.23
N ARG A 281 15.52 14.32 -1.74
CA ARG A 281 14.34 13.49 -1.50
C ARG A 281 14.51 12.66 -0.23
N LEU A 282 13.44 11.98 0.18
CA LEU A 282 13.49 10.99 1.25
C LEU A 282 14.52 9.89 0.92
N PHE A 283 15.48 9.68 1.81
CA PHE A 283 16.40 8.54 1.76
C PHE A 283 15.76 7.34 2.47
N LEU A 284 14.75 6.75 1.84
CA LEU A 284 14.15 5.48 2.25
C LEU A 284 13.91 4.65 0.99
N HIS A 285 14.46 3.45 0.98
CA HIS A 285 14.43 2.54 -0.15
C HIS A 285 14.03 1.14 0.29
N ALA A 286 12.95 0.58 -0.26
CA ALA A 286 12.57 -0.82 -0.12
C ALA A 286 13.54 -1.67 -0.94
N GLU A 287 14.62 -2.10 -0.31
CA GLU A 287 15.77 -2.73 -0.95
C GLU A 287 15.49 -4.20 -1.28
N ARG A 288 14.80 -4.93 -0.41
CA ARG A 288 14.49 -6.35 -0.64
C ARG A 288 13.15 -6.77 -0.07
N ILE A 289 12.50 -7.68 -0.77
CA ILE A 289 11.36 -8.45 -0.26
C ILE A 289 11.57 -9.95 -0.51
N GLU A 290 11.27 -10.75 0.51
CA GLU A 290 11.23 -12.21 0.44
C GLU A 290 9.83 -12.70 0.79
N PHE A 291 9.32 -13.69 0.06
CA PHE A 291 7.96 -14.22 0.23
C PHE A 291 7.82 -15.64 -0.35
N PRO A 292 6.89 -16.47 0.15
CA PRO A 292 6.54 -17.73 -0.51
C PRO A 292 5.80 -17.43 -1.82
N HIS A 293 6.14 -18.14 -2.90
CA HIS A 293 5.54 -17.89 -4.20
C HIS A 293 4.07 -18.39 -4.26
N PRO A 294 3.14 -17.67 -4.93
CA PRO A 294 1.73 -18.04 -4.99
C PRO A 294 1.41 -19.33 -5.78
N ASP A 295 2.36 -19.86 -6.56
CA ASP A 295 2.18 -21.15 -7.26
C ASP A 295 2.53 -22.38 -6.40
N GLY A 296 2.86 -22.19 -5.11
CA GLY A 296 3.31 -23.27 -4.23
C GLY A 296 4.80 -23.61 -4.36
N GLY A 297 5.55 -22.89 -5.19
CA GLY A 297 6.99 -23.05 -5.38
C GLY A 297 7.85 -22.52 -4.24
N ALA A 298 9.17 -22.50 -4.48
CA ALA A 298 10.16 -22.06 -3.50
C ALA A 298 9.97 -20.59 -3.07
N LYS A 299 10.54 -20.23 -1.92
CA LYS A 299 10.62 -18.83 -1.48
C LYS A 299 11.35 -18.00 -2.54
N VAL A 300 10.78 -16.85 -2.86
CA VAL A 300 11.34 -15.89 -3.81
C VAL A 300 11.89 -14.70 -3.04
N ALA A 301 13.06 -14.22 -3.47
CA ALA A 301 13.65 -12.98 -3.03
C ALA A 301 13.79 -12.03 -4.24
N VAL A 302 13.34 -10.79 -4.08
CA VAL A 302 13.52 -9.74 -5.09
C VAL A 302 14.23 -8.56 -4.45
N GLU A 303 15.29 -8.09 -5.10
CA GLU A 303 16.07 -6.93 -4.67
C GLU A 303 15.90 -5.80 -5.67
N ALA A 304 15.68 -4.58 -5.15
CA ALA A 304 15.72 -3.36 -5.92
C ALA A 304 17.12 -2.72 -5.75
N PRO A 305 17.79 -2.35 -6.84
CA PRO A 305 19.06 -1.65 -6.73
C PRO A 305 18.87 -0.28 -6.09
N LEU A 306 19.76 0.11 -5.17
CA LEU A 306 19.74 1.47 -4.62
C LEU A 306 19.80 2.48 -5.77
N PRO A 307 18.90 3.48 -5.86
CA PRO A 307 18.92 4.44 -6.96
C PRO A 307 20.25 5.20 -7.05
N PRO A 308 20.77 5.47 -8.27
CA PRO A 308 22.07 6.13 -8.45
C PRO A 308 22.21 7.43 -7.66
N GLU A 309 21.15 8.24 -7.59
CA GLU A 309 21.18 9.50 -6.84
C GLU A 309 21.39 9.30 -5.34
N LEU A 310 20.90 8.19 -4.77
CA LEU A 310 21.12 7.85 -3.37
C LEU A 310 22.50 7.22 -3.14
N ARG A 311 23.01 6.43 -4.11
CA ARG A 311 24.41 5.93 -4.06
C ARG A 311 25.41 7.08 -4.04
N ASP A 312 25.20 8.11 -4.85
CA ASP A 312 26.08 9.27 -4.90
C ASP A 312 26.03 10.10 -3.61
N VAL A 313 24.86 10.16 -2.94
CA VAL A 313 24.75 10.72 -1.58
C VAL A 313 25.62 9.91 -0.61
N LEU A 314 25.56 8.58 -0.64
CA LEU A 314 26.39 7.74 0.24
C LEU A 314 27.88 7.92 -0.02
N LYS A 315 28.30 8.06 -1.28
CA LYS A 315 29.70 8.36 -1.64
C LYS A 315 30.16 9.68 -1.02
N ARG A 316 29.39 10.75 -1.21
CA ARG A 316 29.72 12.07 -0.63
C ARG A 316 29.69 12.08 0.90
N ALA A 317 28.85 11.23 1.51
CA ALA A 317 28.78 11.07 2.96
C ALA A 317 29.85 10.12 3.54
N ALA A 318 30.68 9.49 2.70
CA ALA A 318 31.58 8.39 3.09
C ALA A 318 30.85 7.22 3.78
N LEU A 319 29.60 6.95 3.39
CA LEU A 319 28.70 5.93 3.93
C LEU A 319 28.39 4.81 2.94
N VAL A 320 29.22 4.61 1.92
CA VAL A 320 29.09 3.45 1.01
C VAL A 320 29.27 2.16 1.83
N PRO A 321 28.31 1.21 1.79
CA PRO A 321 28.35 -0.07 2.51
C PRO A 321 29.63 -0.87 2.28
#